data_AF-A3TIB6-F1
#
_entry.id   AF-A3TIB6-F1
#
_cell.length_a   1.000
_cell.length_b   1.000
_cell.length_c   1.000
_cell.angle_alpha   90.00
_cell.angle_beta   90.00
_cell.angle_gamma   90.00
#
_symmetry.space_group_name_H-M   'P 1'
#
loop_
_entity.id
_entity.type
_entity.pdbx_description
1 polymer ?
#
loop_
_entity_poly.entity_id
_entity_poly.type
_entity_poly.pdbx_seq_one_letter_code
_entity_poly.pdbx_strand_id
1 'polypeptide(L)'
;MPQRELTSELRHRHQQRRTTATILVVILMLFFAFWYAYSYYRSSTGEAAPRSTSSACTPFNPKVATPANTTVNVYNATTKKGLAARTATELKRRGFTIGDVSNDPLKRKVAATEVRFGPSGKSRAQLLVPLGGKGTTQVADKRKSVTIDLVLGTSFTTLAPAPSPTGKPMCASPSTVPTSTPSASPSASSSAR
;
A
#
# COMPACT_ATOMS: atom_id res chain seq x y z
N MET A 1 33.42 -59.04 51.80
CA MET A 1 32.80 -59.29 50.48
C MET A 1 31.95 -58.09 50.03
N PRO A 2 32.47 -57.11 49.27
CA PRO A 2 31.63 -56.01 48.74
C PRO A 2 31.87 -55.69 47.23
N GLN A 3 32.23 -56.68 46.41
CA GLN A 3 32.64 -56.43 45.00
C GLN A 3 31.56 -56.75 43.94
N ARG A 4 30.33 -57.11 44.33
CA ARG A 4 29.26 -57.48 43.37
C ARG A 4 28.21 -56.40 43.16
N GLU A 5 28.02 -55.49 44.11
CA GLU A 5 26.97 -54.45 44.07
C GLU A 5 27.29 -53.25 43.15
N LEU A 6 28.57 -52.99 42.84
CA LEU A 6 28.97 -51.80 42.07
C LEU A 6 28.77 -51.91 40.54
N THR A 7 28.49 -53.12 40.02
CA THR A 7 28.45 -53.37 38.55
C THR A 7 27.04 -53.35 37.96
N SER A 8 26.00 -53.33 38.79
CA SER A 8 24.59 -53.23 38.36
C SER A 8 24.18 -51.78 38.07
N GLU A 9 24.66 -50.82 38.86
CA GLU A 9 24.29 -49.40 38.78
C GLU A 9 24.76 -48.68 37.51
N LEU A 10 25.87 -49.11 36.89
CA LEU A 10 26.41 -48.46 35.69
C LEU A 10 25.70 -48.85 34.40
N ARG A 11 25.14 -50.06 34.32
CA ARG A 11 24.42 -50.53 33.12
C ARG A 11 23.08 -49.82 32.94
N HIS A 12 22.40 -49.49 34.04
CA HIS A 12 21.13 -48.77 33.97
C HIS A 12 21.26 -47.35 33.43
N ARG A 13 22.34 -46.63 33.74
CA ARG A 13 22.50 -45.23 33.31
C ARG A 13 22.58 -45.06 31.80
N HIS A 14 23.13 -46.04 31.07
CA HIS A 14 23.22 -45.97 29.61
C HIS A 14 21.93 -46.38 28.90
N GLN A 15 21.22 -47.39 29.42
CA GLN A 15 19.91 -47.77 28.89
C GLN A 15 18.85 -46.71 29.20
N GLN A 16 18.87 -46.14 30.41
CA GLN A 16 18.03 -45.01 30.80
C GLN A 16 18.26 -43.80 29.90
N ARG A 17 19.50 -43.44 29.58
CA ARG A 17 19.78 -42.33 28.64
C ARG A 17 19.17 -42.55 27.25
N ARG A 18 19.17 -43.79 26.74
CA ARG A 18 18.58 -44.13 25.44
C ARG A 18 17.05 -44.15 25.48
N THR A 19 16.45 -44.67 26.56
CA THR A 19 15.00 -44.63 26.75
C THR A 19 14.50 -43.21 27.01
N THR A 20 15.21 -42.41 27.80
CA THR A 20 14.87 -41.00 28.03
C THR A 20 15.03 -40.19 26.75
N ALA A 21 16.07 -40.42 25.95
CA ALA A 21 16.23 -39.75 24.65
C ALA A 21 15.12 -40.11 23.66
N THR A 22 14.73 -41.38 23.56
CA THR A 22 13.63 -41.81 22.67
C THR A 22 12.27 -41.27 23.15
N ILE A 23 12.00 -41.31 24.46
CA ILE A 23 10.79 -40.71 25.04
C ILE A 23 10.74 -39.20 24.77
N LEU A 24 11.85 -38.49 24.93
CA LEU A 24 11.93 -37.04 24.63
C LEU A 24 11.67 -36.75 23.16
N VAL A 25 12.23 -37.55 22.24
CA VAL A 25 11.98 -37.39 20.79
C VAL A 25 10.51 -37.64 20.47
N VAL A 26 9.89 -38.68 21.04
CA VAL A 26 8.47 -38.97 20.83
C VAL A 26 7.59 -37.85 21.39
N ILE A 27 7.88 -37.34 22.60
CA ILE A 27 7.16 -36.20 23.19
C ILE A 27 7.30 -34.95 22.31
N LEU A 28 8.49 -34.68 21.79
CA LEU A 28 8.74 -33.52 20.93
C LEU A 28 8.00 -33.65 19.60
N MET A 29 7.93 -34.85 19.03
CA MET A 29 7.16 -35.14 17.82
C MET A 29 5.65 -34.98 18.04
N LEU A 30 5.14 -35.46 19.18
CA LEU A 30 3.73 -35.27 19.59
C LEU A 30 3.41 -33.80 19.86
N PHE A 31 4.31 -33.06 20.48
CA PHE A 31 4.16 -31.62 20.69
C PHE A 31 4.10 -30.86 19.36
N PHE A 32 4.98 -31.18 18.41
CA PHE A 32 4.94 -30.58 17.07
C PHE A 32 3.66 -30.95 16.31
N ALA A 33 3.22 -32.21 16.36
CA ALA A 33 1.97 -32.63 15.75
C ALA A 33 0.75 -31.94 16.38
N PHE A 34 0.73 -31.82 17.71
CA PHE A 34 -0.32 -31.11 18.44
C PHE A 34 -0.31 -29.61 18.14
N TRP A 35 0.87 -28.97 18.09
CA TRP A 35 0.99 -27.57 17.76
C TRP A 35 0.58 -27.30 16.30
N TYR A 36 0.95 -28.19 15.38
CA TYR A 36 0.53 -28.13 13.98
C TYR A 36 -0.99 -28.33 13.84
N ALA A 37 -1.57 -29.29 14.55
CA ALA A 37 -3.02 -29.48 14.59
C ALA A 37 -3.75 -28.29 15.24
N TYR A 38 -3.18 -27.71 16.31
CA TYR A 38 -3.72 -26.54 17.00
C TYR A 38 -3.65 -25.27 16.14
N SER A 39 -2.57 -25.07 15.37
CA SER A 39 -2.45 -23.97 14.42
C SER A 39 -3.42 -24.13 13.25
N TYR A 40 -3.63 -25.36 12.78
CA TYR A 40 -4.67 -25.70 11.81
C TYR A 40 -6.09 -25.45 12.36
N TYR A 41 -6.34 -25.79 13.63
CA TYR A 41 -7.64 -25.55 14.29
C TYR A 41 -7.90 -24.06 14.53
N ARG A 42 -6.91 -23.29 14.99
CA ARG A 42 -7.04 -21.82 15.10
C ARG A 42 -7.24 -21.13 13.76
N SER A 43 -6.77 -21.74 12.67
CA SER A 43 -7.03 -21.25 11.31
C SER A 43 -8.45 -21.58 10.82
N SER A 44 -9.13 -22.56 11.44
CA SER A 44 -10.49 -23.00 11.07
C SER A 44 -11.59 -22.55 12.03
N THR A 45 -11.28 -22.08 13.24
CA THR A 45 -12.24 -21.45 14.17
C THR A 45 -12.48 -19.97 13.87
N GLY A 46 -12.52 -19.61 12.60
CA GLY A 46 -12.82 -18.27 12.13
C GLY A 46 -13.66 -18.31 10.86
N GLU A 47 -14.87 -18.89 10.92
CA GLU A 47 -16.01 -18.39 10.13
C GLU A 47 -17.33 -19.12 10.49
N ALA A 48 -18.11 -18.53 11.39
CA ALA A 48 -19.58 -18.62 11.38
C ALA A 48 -20.17 -17.42 12.12
N ALA A 49 -19.72 -16.22 11.76
CA ALA A 49 -20.48 -15.00 12.02
C ALA A 49 -21.52 -14.84 10.89
N PRO A 50 -22.70 -14.26 11.15
CA PRO A 50 -23.79 -14.17 10.18
C PRO A 50 -23.29 -13.51 8.89
N ARG A 51 -23.88 -13.92 7.75
CA ARG A 51 -23.71 -13.30 6.43
C ARG A 51 -24.09 -11.82 6.49
N SER A 52 -23.21 -11.01 7.07
CA SER A 52 -23.12 -9.58 6.85
C SER A 52 -22.41 -9.46 5.51
N THR A 53 -23.14 -9.03 4.49
CA THR A 53 -22.62 -8.71 3.15
C THR A 53 -21.18 -8.22 3.24
N SER A 54 -20.25 -9.06 2.81
CA SER A 54 -18.83 -8.78 2.81
C SER A 54 -18.61 -7.51 2.00
N SER A 55 -18.41 -6.39 2.70
CA SER A 55 -18.06 -5.14 2.06
C SER A 55 -16.75 -5.38 1.32
N ALA A 56 -16.83 -5.43 -0.02
CA ALA A 56 -15.69 -5.64 -0.92
C ALA A 56 -14.64 -4.52 -0.81
N CYS A 57 -14.96 -3.47 -0.06
CA CYS A 57 -14.14 -2.30 0.15
C CYS A 57 -14.03 -1.92 1.63
N THR A 58 -12.94 -1.25 1.97
CA THR A 58 -12.73 -0.64 3.29
C THR A 58 -13.48 0.69 3.38
N PRO A 59 -14.01 1.09 4.56
CA PRO A 59 -14.71 2.37 4.71
C PRO A 59 -13.88 3.55 4.20
N PHE A 60 -14.53 4.50 3.53
CA PHE A 60 -13.87 5.70 3.02
C PHE A 60 -13.24 6.49 4.17
N ASN A 61 -11.94 6.80 4.05
CA ASN A 61 -11.23 7.62 5.01
C ASN A 61 -10.53 8.80 4.29
N PRO A 62 -11.00 10.04 4.50
CA PRO A 62 -10.44 11.21 3.80
C PRO A 62 -9.00 11.56 4.25
N LYS A 63 -8.54 11.05 5.40
CA LYS A 63 -7.17 11.26 5.88
C LYS A 63 -6.15 10.38 5.19
N VAL A 64 -6.58 9.28 4.56
CA VAL A 64 -5.68 8.39 3.83
C VAL A 64 -5.32 9.04 2.50
N ALA A 65 -4.01 9.11 2.22
CA ALA A 65 -3.53 9.63 0.96
C ALA A 65 -3.92 8.67 -0.17
N THR A 66 -4.64 9.19 -1.15
CA THR A 66 -5.00 8.49 -2.39
C THR A 66 -4.58 9.37 -3.57
N PRO A 67 -4.43 8.82 -4.78
CA PRO A 67 -4.20 9.66 -5.96
C PRO A 67 -5.28 10.75 -6.10
N ALA A 68 -6.55 10.37 -5.95
CA ALA A 68 -7.70 11.25 -6.14
C ALA A 68 -7.68 12.48 -5.22
N ASN A 69 -7.33 12.30 -3.94
CA ASN A 69 -7.26 13.42 -3.00
C ASN A 69 -5.90 14.13 -2.98
N THR A 70 -4.92 13.71 -3.80
CA THR A 70 -3.57 14.28 -3.82
C THR A 70 -3.42 15.30 -4.95
N THR A 71 -3.24 16.56 -4.58
CA THR A 71 -2.95 17.66 -5.52
C THR A 71 -1.45 17.76 -5.78
N VAL A 72 -1.08 17.70 -7.06
CA VAL A 72 0.31 17.73 -7.54
C VAL A 72 0.53 18.90 -8.48
N ASN A 73 1.50 19.74 -8.16
CA ASN A 73 2.06 20.70 -9.10
C ASN A 73 3.20 20.04 -9.87
N VAL A 74 3.28 20.22 -11.19
CA VAL A 74 4.33 19.64 -12.03
C VAL A 74 5.21 20.75 -12.58
N TYR A 75 6.47 20.77 -12.15
CA TYR A 75 7.44 21.77 -12.58
C TYR A 75 8.50 21.17 -13.50
N ASN A 76 8.83 21.88 -14.56
CA ASN A 76 9.94 21.55 -15.45
C ASN A 76 11.21 22.30 -15.02
N ALA A 77 12.25 21.58 -14.58
CA ALA A 77 13.58 22.14 -14.32
C ALA A 77 14.57 21.87 -15.47
N THR A 78 14.07 21.57 -16.67
CA THR A 78 14.86 21.28 -17.87
C THR A 78 14.58 22.26 -19.01
N THR A 79 15.36 22.17 -20.09
CA THR A 79 15.12 22.89 -21.34
C THR A 79 14.11 22.19 -22.27
N LYS A 80 13.64 20.98 -21.92
CA LYS A 80 12.71 20.20 -22.75
C LYS A 80 11.32 20.83 -22.69
N LYS A 81 10.82 21.32 -23.83
CA LYS A 81 9.47 21.92 -23.92
C LYS A 81 8.38 20.85 -23.75
N GLY A 82 7.32 21.19 -23.03
CA GLY A 82 6.14 20.34 -22.86
C GLY A 82 6.31 19.13 -21.94
N LEU A 83 7.48 18.96 -21.31
CA LEU A 83 7.75 17.82 -20.41
C LEU A 83 6.76 17.78 -19.24
N ALA A 84 6.58 18.90 -18.54
CA ALA A 84 5.65 19.00 -17.42
C ALA A 84 4.20 18.72 -17.82
N ALA A 85 3.75 19.25 -18.96
CA ALA A 85 2.38 19.04 -19.46
C ALA A 85 2.09 17.57 -19.79
N ARG A 86 3.04 16.87 -20.42
CA ARG A 86 2.94 15.44 -20.71
C ARG A 86 2.86 14.62 -19.41
N THR A 87 3.75 14.92 -18.47
CA THR A 87 3.76 14.24 -17.16
C THR A 87 2.49 14.51 -16.35
N ALA A 88 1.98 15.75 -16.36
CA ALA A 88 0.73 16.11 -15.72
C ALA A 88 -0.46 15.33 -16.30
N THR A 89 -0.51 15.18 -17.61
CA THR A 89 -1.55 14.38 -18.29
C THR A 89 -1.49 12.91 -17.84
N GLU A 90 -0.29 12.34 -17.76
CA GLU A 90 -0.11 10.96 -17.31
C GLU A 90 -0.46 10.78 -15.81
N LEU A 91 -0.10 11.73 -14.95
CA LEU A 91 -0.52 11.73 -13.54
C LEU A 91 -2.05 11.83 -13.41
N LYS A 92 -2.70 12.67 -14.22
CA LYS A 92 -4.17 12.77 -14.26
C LYS A 92 -4.81 11.44 -14.64
N ARG A 93 -4.26 10.73 -15.64
CA ARG A 93 -4.71 9.38 -16.03
C ARG A 93 -4.57 8.35 -14.91
N ARG A 94 -3.58 8.55 -14.02
CA ARG A 94 -3.36 7.72 -12.83
C ARG A 94 -4.19 8.14 -11.62
N GLY A 95 -5.13 9.07 -11.81
CA GLY A 95 -6.08 9.51 -10.81
C GLY A 95 -5.57 10.61 -9.89
N PHE A 96 -4.44 11.24 -10.17
CA PHE A 96 -3.97 12.39 -9.41
C PHE A 96 -4.73 13.68 -9.77
N THR A 97 -4.96 14.53 -8.77
CA THR A 97 -5.44 15.89 -9.03
C THR A 97 -4.24 16.77 -9.41
N ILE A 98 -4.31 17.40 -10.58
CA ILE A 98 -3.25 18.32 -11.04
C ILE A 98 -3.59 19.73 -10.58
N GLY A 99 -2.62 20.38 -9.94
CA GLY A 99 -2.63 21.81 -9.66
C GLY A 99 -1.95 22.57 -10.79
N ASP A 100 -0.80 23.16 -10.48
CA ASP A 100 -0.05 23.99 -11.42
C ASP A 100 0.88 23.18 -12.33
N VAL A 101 1.02 23.62 -13.58
CA VAL A 101 1.97 23.05 -14.54
C VAL A 101 2.80 24.18 -15.14
N SER A 102 4.08 24.27 -14.77
CA SER A 102 4.94 25.39 -15.19
C SER A 102 6.42 25.01 -15.20
N ASN A 103 7.31 25.97 -15.46
CA ASN A 103 8.74 25.82 -15.23
C ASN A 103 9.08 26.02 -13.74
N ASP A 104 10.14 25.38 -13.23
CA ASP A 104 10.53 25.52 -11.82
C ASP A 104 10.93 26.97 -11.53
N PRO A 105 10.22 27.68 -10.63
CA PRO A 105 10.52 29.07 -10.29
C PRO A 105 11.91 29.24 -9.68
N LEU A 106 12.46 28.20 -9.06
CA LEU A 106 13.78 28.25 -8.42
C LEU A 106 14.93 28.22 -9.42
N LYS A 107 14.67 27.87 -10.70
CA LYS A 107 15.67 27.80 -11.79
C LYS A 107 16.96 27.05 -11.42
N ARG A 108 16.86 26.09 -10.49
CA ARG A 108 17.99 25.26 -10.04
C ARG A 108 18.17 24.07 -10.98
N LYS A 109 19.41 23.59 -11.08
CA LYS A 109 19.70 22.36 -11.83
C LYS A 109 19.25 21.15 -11.00
N VAL A 110 18.22 20.47 -11.47
CA VAL A 110 17.76 19.19 -10.92
C VAL A 110 18.20 18.09 -11.88
N ALA A 111 19.01 17.14 -11.39
CA ALA A 111 19.53 16.06 -12.23
C ALA A 111 18.46 15.01 -12.52
N ALA A 112 17.74 14.52 -11.51
CA ALA A 112 16.77 13.43 -11.64
C ALA A 112 15.32 13.90 -11.48
N THR A 113 14.70 13.64 -10.33
CA THR A 113 13.37 14.13 -9.99
C THR A 113 13.41 14.60 -8.54
N GLU A 114 12.80 15.73 -8.24
CA GLU A 114 12.62 16.18 -6.85
C GLU A 114 11.14 16.20 -6.51
N VAL A 115 10.79 15.62 -5.36
CA VAL A 115 9.45 15.73 -4.79
C VAL A 115 9.52 16.66 -3.59
N ARG A 116 8.96 17.87 -3.72
CA ARG A 116 8.98 18.90 -2.68
C ARG A 116 7.65 18.92 -1.95
N PHE A 117 7.67 18.84 -0.62
CA PHE A 117 6.45 18.76 0.18
C PHE A 117 6.59 19.42 1.54
N GLY A 118 5.48 19.98 2.05
CA GLY A 118 5.38 20.44 3.43
C GLY A 118 5.10 19.29 4.41
N PRO A 119 5.14 19.54 5.73
CA PRO A 119 4.86 18.52 6.74
C PRO A 119 3.50 17.82 6.54
N SER A 120 2.47 18.59 6.19
CA SER A 120 1.11 18.10 5.93
C SER A 120 0.99 17.26 4.64
N GLY A 121 1.93 17.42 3.70
CA GLY A 121 1.94 16.72 2.40
C GLY A 121 2.78 15.43 2.39
N LYS A 122 3.45 15.08 3.50
CA LYS A 122 4.41 13.97 3.55
C LYS A 122 3.80 12.61 3.16
N SER A 123 2.61 12.28 3.66
CA SER A 123 1.94 11.00 3.34
C SER A 123 1.59 10.90 1.85
N ARG A 124 1.17 12.01 1.24
CA ARG A 124 0.87 12.10 -0.18
C ARG A 124 2.13 12.06 -1.04
N ALA A 125 3.24 12.63 -0.56
CA ALA A 125 4.51 12.63 -1.27
C ALA A 125 5.06 11.22 -1.44
N GLN A 126 4.84 10.34 -0.45
CA GLN A 126 5.22 8.93 -0.52
C GLN A 126 4.53 8.18 -1.68
N LEU A 127 3.38 8.65 -2.17
CA LEU A 127 2.74 8.10 -3.36
C LEU A 127 3.47 8.49 -4.65
N LEU A 128 4.10 9.67 -4.67
CA LEU A 128 4.77 10.22 -5.86
C LEU A 128 6.22 9.81 -5.99
N VAL A 129 6.93 9.64 -4.88
CA VAL A 129 8.34 9.23 -4.87
C VAL A 129 8.62 8.00 -5.74
N PRO A 130 7.86 6.89 -5.66
CA PRO A 130 8.10 5.74 -6.54
C PRO A 130 7.83 6.07 -8.02
N LEU A 131 6.89 6.97 -8.31
CA LEU A 131 6.55 7.38 -9.68
C LEU A 131 7.63 8.24 -10.34
N GLY A 132 8.39 8.99 -9.56
CA GLY A 132 9.50 9.83 -10.05
C GLY A 132 10.69 9.04 -10.60
N GLY A 133 10.75 7.73 -10.35
CA GLY A 133 11.80 6.84 -10.82
C GLY A 133 13.04 6.80 -9.93
N LYS A 134 14.08 6.10 -10.41
CA LYS A 134 15.35 5.94 -9.69
C LYS A 134 16.02 7.31 -9.51
N GLY A 135 16.54 7.57 -8.31
CA GLY A 135 17.20 8.82 -7.98
C GLY A 135 16.25 9.97 -7.66
N THR A 136 14.96 9.69 -7.40
CA THR A 136 14.03 10.70 -6.92
C THR A 136 14.42 11.17 -5.52
N THR A 137 14.67 12.45 -5.36
CA THR A 137 15.03 13.08 -4.08
C THR A 137 13.79 13.68 -3.43
N GLN A 138 13.65 13.45 -2.13
CA GLN A 138 12.60 14.07 -1.31
C GLN A 138 13.13 15.36 -0.69
N VAL A 139 12.42 16.46 -0.88
CA VAL A 139 12.79 17.77 -0.35
C VAL A 139 11.67 18.24 0.59
N ALA A 140 11.97 18.26 1.88
CA ALA A 140 11.05 18.81 2.86
C ALA A 140 11.09 20.34 2.82
N ASP A 141 9.93 20.96 2.61
CA ASP A 141 9.71 22.40 2.67
C ASP A 141 8.96 22.76 3.97
N LYS A 142 9.04 24.02 4.38
CA LYS A 142 8.35 24.57 5.56
C LYS A 142 6.93 25.08 5.24
N ARG A 143 6.45 24.88 4.00
CA ARG A 143 5.09 25.25 3.60
C ARG A 143 4.02 24.55 4.42
N LYS A 144 2.92 25.24 4.69
CA LYS A 144 1.75 24.68 5.42
C LYS A 144 0.75 23.95 4.52
N SER A 145 0.88 24.11 3.20
CA SER A 145 -0.01 23.47 2.21
C SER A 145 0.20 21.96 2.16
N VAL A 146 -0.87 21.22 1.85
CA VAL A 146 -0.88 19.77 1.58
C VAL A 146 -0.48 19.43 0.15
N THR A 147 -0.25 20.44 -0.69
CA THR A 147 0.12 20.29 -2.09
C THR A 147 1.58 19.86 -2.23
N ILE A 148 1.85 19.03 -3.24
CA ILE A 148 3.19 18.50 -3.52
C ILE A 148 3.66 19.03 -4.86
N ASP A 149 4.93 19.37 -4.94
CA ASP A 149 5.55 19.74 -6.19
C ASP A 149 6.39 18.57 -6.71
N LEU A 150 6.10 18.12 -7.93
CA LEU A 150 6.92 17.19 -8.69
C LEU A 150 7.79 17.98 -9.65
N VAL A 151 9.09 18.03 -9.40
CA VAL A 151 10.05 18.76 -10.21
C VAL A 151 10.83 17.80 -11.07
N LEU A 152 10.70 17.96 -12.38
CA LEU A 152 11.30 17.10 -13.39
C LEU A 152 12.68 17.63 -13.77
N GLY A 153 13.71 16.84 -13.50
CA GLY A 153 15.10 17.13 -13.84
C GLY A 153 15.53 16.54 -15.17
N THR A 154 16.80 16.76 -15.53
CA THR A 154 17.33 16.50 -16.87
C THR A 154 17.31 15.02 -17.28
N SER A 155 17.52 14.11 -16.33
CA SER A 155 17.49 12.67 -16.54
C SER A 155 16.07 12.07 -16.47
N PHE A 156 15.05 12.88 -16.13
CA PHE A 156 13.67 12.44 -16.20
C PHE A 156 13.26 12.18 -17.65
N THR A 157 12.62 11.04 -17.87
CA THR A 157 12.10 10.61 -19.17
C THR A 157 10.61 10.34 -19.08
N THR A 158 10.23 9.42 -18.21
CA THR A 158 8.86 8.93 -18.04
C THR A 158 8.59 8.60 -16.58
N LEU A 159 7.30 8.58 -16.20
CA LEU A 159 6.90 8.11 -14.89
C LEU A 159 7.12 6.61 -14.79
N ALA A 160 7.69 6.18 -13.66
CA ALA A 160 7.80 4.76 -13.33
C ALA A 160 6.42 4.11 -13.23
N PRO A 161 6.31 2.77 -13.35
CA PRO A 161 5.04 2.06 -13.17
C PRO A 161 4.36 2.43 -11.84
N ALA A 162 3.03 2.58 -11.88
CA ALA A 162 2.28 2.80 -10.65
C ALA A 162 2.40 1.56 -9.75
N PRO A 163 2.63 1.74 -8.43
CA PRO A 163 2.65 0.61 -7.52
C PRO A 163 1.28 -0.06 -7.47
N SER A 164 1.27 -1.39 -7.49
CA SER A 164 0.03 -2.17 -7.34
C SER A 164 -0.55 -1.99 -5.94
N PRO A 165 -1.85 -1.72 -5.79
CA PRO A 165 -2.48 -1.64 -4.48
C PRO A 165 -2.47 -3.01 -3.80
N THR A 166 -1.86 -3.10 -2.62
CA THR A 166 -1.69 -4.37 -1.88
C THR A 166 -2.84 -4.69 -0.92
N GLY A 167 -3.98 -3.99 -1.03
CA GLY A 167 -5.10 -4.10 -0.09
C GLY A 167 -6.46 -3.96 -0.76
N LYS A 168 -7.53 -4.21 0.02
CA LYS A 168 -8.92 -4.01 -0.45
C LYS A 168 -9.11 -2.55 -0.86
N PRO A 169 -9.80 -2.27 -1.98
CA PRO A 169 -10.05 -0.89 -2.39
C PRO A 169 -10.82 -0.14 -1.29
N MET A 170 -10.62 1.17 -1.19
CA MET A 170 -11.51 2.00 -0.37
C MET A 170 -12.85 2.14 -1.07
N CYS A 171 -13.93 2.14 -0.29
CA CYS A 171 -15.25 2.44 -0.81
C CYS A 171 -15.24 3.86 -1.38
N ALA A 172 -16.08 4.10 -2.38
CA ALA A 172 -16.29 5.44 -2.90
C ALA A 172 -16.64 6.40 -1.76
N SER A 173 -16.17 7.64 -1.86
CA SER A 173 -16.61 8.69 -0.93
C SER A 173 -18.14 8.74 -0.94
N PRO A 174 -18.81 8.81 0.23
CA PRO A 174 -20.26 9.01 0.27
C PRO A 174 -20.56 10.40 -0.31
N SER A 175 -20.74 10.45 -1.62
CA SER A 175 -21.12 11.65 -2.35
C SER A 175 -22.59 11.93 -2.07
N THR A 176 -22.86 12.95 -1.26
CA THR A 176 -24.11 13.70 -1.34
C THR A 176 -24.16 14.41 -2.69
N VAL A 177 -24.53 13.70 -3.75
CA VAL A 177 -24.90 14.30 -5.04
C VAL A 177 -26.38 13.98 -5.25
N PRO A 178 -27.30 14.98 -5.25
CA PRO A 178 -28.66 14.75 -5.68
C PRO A 178 -28.61 14.33 -7.15
N THR A 179 -29.12 13.14 -7.43
CA THR A 179 -29.33 12.63 -8.78
C THR A 179 -30.29 13.56 -9.51
N SER A 180 -29.80 14.50 -10.32
CA SER A 180 -30.59 15.10 -11.38
C SER A 180 -30.69 14.09 -12.52
N THR A 181 -31.67 13.20 -12.41
CA THR A 181 -32.16 12.39 -13.53
C THR A 181 -32.63 13.32 -14.65
N PRO A 182 -32.14 13.19 -15.89
CA PRO A 182 -32.79 13.81 -17.03
C PRO A 182 -34.09 13.04 -17.29
N SER A 183 -35.22 13.54 -16.79
CA SER A 183 -36.52 12.98 -17.12
C SER A 183 -36.85 13.35 -18.56
N ALA A 184 -37.09 12.32 -19.36
CA ALA A 184 -37.32 12.36 -20.79
C ALA A 184 -38.34 13.43 -21.22
N SER A 185 -38.00 14.12 -22.31
CA SER A 185 -38.93 14.83 -23.16
C SER A 185 -39.78 13.80 -23.93
N PRO A 186 -41.11 13.76 -23.82
CA PRO A 186 -41.92 12.97 -24.74
C PRO A 186 -42.19 13.78 -26.00
N SER A 187 -41.64 13.30 -27.12
CA SER A 187 -42.24 13.55 -28.44
C SER A 187 -43.68 13.06 -28.42
N ALA A 188 -44.64 13.96 -28.63
CA ALA A 188 -45.97 13.61 -29.09
C ALA A 188 -46.40 14.62 -30.17
N SER A 189 -46.28 14.16 -31.42
CA SER A 189 -46.96 14.72 -32.58
C SER A 189 -48.43 14.25 -32.54
N SER A 190 -49.42 15.15 -32.71
CA SER A 190 -50.70 14.89 -33.40
C SER A 190 -51.74 16.01 -33.18
N SER A 191 -52.11 16.67 -34.28
CA SER A 191 -53.42 17.23 -34.70
C SER A 191 -54.58 17.36 -33.72
N ALA A 192 -55.23 18.54 -33.71
CA ALA A 192 -56.60 18.71 -34.22
C ALA A 192 -56.99 20.19 -34.33
N ARG A 193 -57.80 20.47 -35.35
CA ARG A 193 -58.46 21.71 -35.71
C ARG A 193 -59.93 21.60 -35.32
#